data_AF-A0A3D5NQC8-F1
#
_entry.id   AF-A0A3D5NQC8-F1
#
_cell.length_a   1.000
_cell.length_b   1.000
_cell.length_c   1.000
_cell.angle_alpha   90.00
_cell.angle_beta   90.00
_cell.angle_gamma   90.00
#
_symmetry.space_group_name_H-M   'P 1'
#
loop_
_entity.id
_entity.type
_entity.pdbx_description
1 polymer ?
#
loop_
_entity_poly.entity_id
_entity_poly.type
_entity_poly.pdbx_seq_one_letter_code
_entity_poly.pdbx_strand_id
1 'polypeptide(L)'
;MKKKSWVFKLSIFVLTIISAFAVLRLTFILSEYRIRNEIIESVHDHLDDFSSQSEKMMNGNMGREEFRGFLVNKDIDFPKVVNYYYKGKGFGSATIYYGVYFVPDDNVEGSFRGLLKKKDGDTWLYQENNSDNTMYLEKIGQSFYYYKNTY
;
A
#
# COMPACT_ATOMS: atom_id res chain seq x y z
N MET A 1 -17.48 2.92 -52.51
CA MET A 1 -18.17 3.10 -51.21
C MET A 1 -17.73 2.16 -50.06
N LYS A 2 -17.09 1.00 -50.29
CA LYS A 2 -16.77 0.03 -49.20
C LYS A 2 -15.69 0.46 -48.18
N LYS A 3 -14.71 1.29 -48.57
CA LYS A 3 -13.61 1.72 -47.67
C LYS A 3 -14.07 2.50 -46.44
N LYS A 4 -15.10 3.36 -46.55
CA LYS A 4 -15.62 4.15 -45.42
C LYS A 4 -16.27 3.29 -44.33
N SER A 5 -16.92 2.18 -44.70
CA SER A 5 -17.58 1.27 -43.74
C SER A 5 -16.57 0.50 -42.88
N TRP A 6 -15.43 0.10 -43.45
CA TRP A 6 -14.40 -0.62 -42.73
C TRP A 6 -13.67 0.28 -41.72
N VAL A 7 -13.35 1.52 -42.11
CA VAL A 7 -12.75 2.51 -41.20
C VAL A 7 -13.68 2.81 -40.02
N PHE A 8 -14.97 2.99 -40.26
CA PHE A 8 -15.95 3.22 -39.19
C PHE A 8 -16.05 2.05 -38.19
N LYS A 9 -16.08 0.80 -38.69
CA LYS A 9 -16.09 -0.40 -37.84
C LYS A 9 -14.80 -0.53 -37.02
N LEU A 10 -13.65 -0.23 -37.62
CA LEU A 10 -12.36 -0.22 -36.94
C LEU A 10 -12.32 0.85 -35.83
N SER A 11 -12.85 2.05 -36.09
CA SER A 11 -12.93 3.11 -35.08
C SER A 11 -13.79 2.70 -33.87
N ILE A 12 -14.95 2.08 -34.10
CA ILE A 12 -15.80 1.57 -33.00
C ILE A 12 -15.07 0.50 -32.18
N PHE A 13 -14.38 -0.42 -32.87
CA PHE A 13 -13.61 -1.47 -32.19
C PHE A 13 -12.50 -0.89 -31.31
N VAL A 14 -11.72 0.05 -31.83
CA VAL A 14 -10.66 0.73 -31.07
C VAL A 14 -11.25 1.51 -29.89
N LEU A 15 -12.34 2.25 -30.07
CA LEU A 15 -13.02 2.96 -28.99
C LEU A 15 -13.49 2.00 -27.89
N THR A 16 -14.02 0.84 -28.27
CA THR A 16 -14.48 -0.19 -27.31
C THR A 16 -13.32 -0.70 -26.46
N ILE A 17 -12.16 -0.96 -27.07
CA ILE A 17 -10.95 -1.38 -26.35
C ILE A 17 -10.49 -0.30 -25.38
N ILE A 18 -10.43 0.96 -25.82
CA ILE A 18 -10.02 2.09 -24.96
C ILE A 18 -10.98 2.24 -23.77
N SER A 19 -12.29 2.16 -24.02
CA SER A 19 -13.30 2.20 -22.95
C SER A 19 -13.14 1.04 -21.97
N ALA A 20 -12.84 -0.18 -22.43
CA ALA A 20 -12.59 -1.32 -21.57
C ALA A 20 -11.36 -1.08 -20.67
N PHE A 21 -10.25 -0.58 -21.23
CA PHE A 21 -9.07 -0.22 -20.44
C PHE A 21 -9.33 0.90 -19.43
N ALA A 22 -10.15 1.90 -19.80
CA ALA A 22 -10.54 2.97 -18.88
C ALA A 22 -11.38 2.43 -17.70
N VAL A 23 -12.34 1.53 -17.95
CA VAL A 23 -13.14 0.89 -16.89
C VAL A 23 -12.25 0.02 -15.99
N LEU A 24 -11.35 -0.77 -16.58
CA LEU A 24 -10.38 -1.58 -15.81
C LEU A 24 -9.50 -0.68 -14.92
N ARG A 25 -9.00 0.44 -15.44
CA ARG A 25 -8.21 1.39 -14.65
C ARG A 25 -9.03 2.03 -13.53
N LEU A 26 -10.29 2.39 -13.78
CA LEU A 26 -11.16 2.99 -12.78
C LEU A 26 -11.47 1.99 -11.65
N THR A 27 -11.82 0.74 -11.99
CA THR A 27 -12.05 -0.32 -10.99
C THR A 27 -10.80 -0.59 -10.15
N PHE A 28 -9.61 -0.50 -10.76
CA PHE A 28 -8.35 -0.59 -10.03
C PHE A 28 -8.20 0.56 -9.01
N ILE A 29 -8.36 1.81 -9.43
CA ILE A 29 -8.27 2.99 -8.55
C ILE A 29 -9.27 2.90 -7.40
N LEU A 30 -10.53 2.55 -7.70
CA LEU A 30 -11.57 2.41 -6.68
C LEU A 30 -11.24 1.31 -5.66
N SER A 31 -10.66 0.19 -6.12
CA SER A 31 -10.25 -0.88 -5.21
C SER A 31 -9.11 -0.47 -4.28
N GLU A 32 -8.14 0.32 -4.74
CA GLU A 32 -7.05 0.82 -3.89
C GLU A 32 -7.58 1.79 -2.85
N TYR A 33 -8.47 2.69 -3.26
CA TYR A 33 -9.13 3.63 -2.35
C TYR A 33 -9.91 2.88 -1.26
N ARG A 34 -10.66 1.84 -1.64
CA ARG A 34 -11.40 1.00 -0.68
C ARG A 34 -10.48 0.29 0.30
N ILE A 35 -9.39 -0.33 -0.18
CA ILE A 35 -8.41 -1.00 0.67
C ILE A 35 -7.78 -0.03 1.67
N ARG A 36 -7.37 1.15 1.21
CA ARG A 36 -6.81 2.20 2.08
C ARG A 36 -7.80 2.59 3.18
N ASN A 37 -9.06 2.83 2.83
CA ASN A 37 -10.06 3.21 3.81
C ASN A 37 -10.38 2.09 4.81
N GLU A 38 -10.54 0.84 4.34
CA GLU A 38 -10.74 -0.34 5.21
C GLU A 38 -9.61 -0.45 6.26
N ILE A 39 -8.36 -0.23 5.84
CA ILE A 39 -7.20 -0.26 6.73
C ILE A 39 -7.25 0.89 7.76
N ILE A 40 -7.49 2.12 7.30
CA ILE A 40 -7.50 3.31 8.17
C ILE A 40 -8.62 3.21 9.19
N GLU A 41 -9.82 2.85 8.76
CA GLU A 41 -10.98 2.64 9.64
C GLU A 41 -10.69 1.56 10.67
N SER A 42 -10.11 0.42 10.26
CA SER A 42 -9.75 -0.66 11.18
C SER A 42 -8.77 -0.23 12.27
N VAL A 43 -7.75 0.56 11.92
CA VAL A 43 -6.79 1.11 12.89
C VAL A 43 -7.43 2.17 13.78
N HIS A 44 -8.20 3.10 13.22
CA HIS A 44 -8.85 4.17 13.99
C HIS A 44 -9.87 3.62 15.00
N ASP A 45 -10.70 2.69 14.58
CA ASP A 45 -11.75 2.09 15.43
C ASP A 45 -11.17 1.24 16.58
N HIS A 46 -9.91 0.81 16.47
CA HIS A 46 -9.26 -0.09 17.42
C HIS A 46 -7.85 0.36 17.82
N LEU A 47 -7.62 1.68 17.89
CA LEU A 47 -6.28 2.26 18.06
C LEU A 47 -5.54 1.71 19.29
N ASP A 48 -6.25 1.55 20.41
CA ASP A 48 -5.66 1.04 21.66
C ASP A 48 -5.19 -0.41 21.52
N ASP A 49 -5.95 -1.25 20.81
CA ASP A 49 -5.57 -2.65 20.57
C ASP A 49 -4.36 -2.74 19.65
N PHE A 50 -4.33 -1.94 18.58
CA PHE A 50 -3.18 -1.85 17.68
C PHE A 50 -1.93 -1.37 18.42
N SER A 51 -2.06 -0.37 19.28
CA SER A 51 -0.95 0.15 20.10
C SER A 51 -0.43 -0.92 21.06
N SER A 52 -1.32 -1.57 21.81
CA SER A 52 -0.94 -2.65 22.73
C SER A 52 -0.27 -3.82 22.00
N GLN A 53 -0.81 -4.24 20.84
CA GLN A 53 -0.22 -5.31 20.05
C GLN A 53 1.16 -4.91 19.50
N SER A 54 1.31 -3.65 19.07
CA SER A 54 2.60 -3.12 18.57
C SER A 54 3.65 -3.12 19.68
N GLU A 55 3.31 -2.63 20.87
CA GLU A 55 4.22 -2.63 22.03
C GLU A 55 4.65 -4.04 22.42
N LYS A 56 3.71 -5.00 22.45
CA LYS A 56 4.02 -6.41 22.69
C LYS A 56 5.00 -6.90 21.63
N MET A 57 4.72 -6.67 20.35
CA MET A 57 5.55 -7.14 19.24
C MET A 57 6.95 -6.51 19.30
N MET A 58 7.07 -5.23 19.64
CA MET A 58 8.35 -4.51 19.80
C MET A 58 9.19 -5.07 20.94
N ASN A 59 8.58 -5.37 22.09
CA ASN A 59 9.29 -5.81 23.29
C ASN A 59 9.48 -7.33 23.38
N GLY A 60 8.68 -8.10 22.65
CA GLY A 60 8.71 -9.56 22.64
C GLY A 60 9.58 -10.16 21.54
N ASN A 61 9.88 -11.45 21.70
CA ASN A 61 10.40 -12.32 20.64
C ASN A 61 9.23 -13.08 19.99
N MET A 62 8.28 -12.33 19.42
CA MET A 62 7.12 -12.92 18.76
C MET A 62 7.40 -13.16 17.28
N GLY A 63 6.85 -14.28 16.79
CA GLY A 63 6.85 -14.62 15.38
C GLY A 63 5.76 -13.86 14.63
N ARG A 64 5.46 -14.32 13.41
CA ARG A 64 4.32 -13.82 12.64
C ARG A 64 3.01 -14.28 13.27
N GLU A 65 2.06 -13.36 13.42
CA GLU A 65 0.74 -13.61 14.01
C GLU A 65 -0.38 -13.05 13.13
N GLU A 66 -1.60 -13.54 13.28
CA GLU A 66 -2.80 -12.91 12.72
C GLU A 66 -3.47 -12.01 13.76
N PHE A 67 -3.81 -10.78 13.38
CA PHE A 67 -4.49 -9.82 14.24
C PHE A 67 -5.45 -8.99 13.40
N ARG A 68 -6.76 -9.08 13.70
CA ARG A 68 -7.81 -8.27 13.05
C ARG A 68 -7.77 -8.28 11.51
N GLY A 69 -7.40 -9.42 10.92
CA GLY A 69 -7.28 -9.57 9.46
C GLY A 69 -5.95 -9.12 8.87
N PHE A 70 -4.98 -8.75 9.72
CA PHE A 70 -3.60 -8.45 9.32
C PHE A 70 -2.67 -9.59 9.71
N LEU A 71 -1.66 -9.87 8.88
CA LEU A 71 -0.48 -10.60 9.29
C LEU A 71 0.51 -9.63 9.93
N VAL A 72 0.87 -9.86 11.18
CA VAL A 72 1.68 -8.95 11.99
C VAL A 72 3.00 -9.58 12.33
N ASN A 73 4.09 -8.84 12.13
CA ASN A 73 5.44 -9.24 12.53
C ASN A 73 6.35 -8.02 12.69
N LYS A 74 7.46 -8.18 13.43
CA LYS A 74 8.59 -7.26 13.27
C LYS A 74 9.07 -7.32 11.82
N ASP A 75 9.26 -6.15 11.20
CA ASP A 75 9.74 -6.11 9.83
C ASP A 75 11.18 -6.64 9.76
N ILE A 76 11.45 -7.47 8.76
CA ILE A 76 12.75 -8.17 8.63
C ILE A 76 13.84 -7.18 8.23
N ASP A 77 13.53 -6.27 7.32
CA ASP A 77 14.47 -5.28 6.82
C ASP A 77 14.53 -4.06 7.75
N PHE A 78 13.41 -3.75 8.40
CA PHE A 78 13.26 -2.61 9.30
C PHE A 78 12.85 -3.06 10.72
N PRO A 79 13.74 -3.70 11.50
CA PRO A 79 13.39 -4.30 12.80
C PRO A 79 12.93 -3.31 13.88
N LYS A 80 12.99 -2.00 13.60
CA LYS A 80 12.47 -0.93 14.45
C LYS A 80 10.97 -0.65 14.23
N VAL A 81 10.33 -1.32 13.28
CA VAL A 81 8.89 -1.17 13.02
C VAL A 81 8.17 -2.51 13.15
N VAL A 82 6.88 -2.43 13.44
CA VAL A 82 5.97 -3.57 13.32
C VAL A 82 5.21 -3.43 12.01
N ASN A 83 5.23 -4.48 11.20
CA ASN A 83 4.50 -4.57 9.94
C ASN A 83 3.16 -5.26 10.18
N TYR A 84 2.07 -4.59 9.82
CA TYR A 84 0.73 -5.14 9.72
C TYR A 84 0.36 -5.27 8.24
N TYR A 85 0.66 -6.42 7.65
CA TYR A 85 0.30 -6.72 6.27
C TYR A 85 -1.17 -7.07 6.15
N TYR A 86 -1.89 -6.37 5.28
CA TYR A 86 -3.31 -6.62 5.03
C TYR A 86 -3.53 -7.46 3.77
N LYS A 87 -3.03 -6.99 2.63
CA LYS A 87 -3.34 -7.60 1.33
C LYS A 87 -2.32 -7.25 0.26
N GLY A 88 -2.15 -8.16 -0.70
CA GLY A 88 -1.40 -7.97 -1.93
C GLY A 88 -2.33 -7.99 -3.16
N LYS A 89 -2.03 -7.18 -4.17
CA LYS A 89 -2.74 -7.16 -5.44
C LYS A 89 -1.75 -6.98 -6.60
N GLY A 90 -1.77 -7.92 -7.54
CA GLY A 90 -0.93 -7.87 -8.74
C GLY A 90 -0.45 -9.27 -9.12
N PHE A 91 0.44 -9.32 -10.11
CA PHE A 91 1.08 -10.54 -10.57
C PHE A 91 2.57 -10.27 -10.78
N GLY A 92 3.43 -11.14 -10.26
CA GLY A 92 4.89 -11.02 -10.43
C GLY A 92 5.47 -9.75 -9.78
N SER A 93 6.44 -9.14 -10.44
CA SER A 93 7.19 -7.95 -9.99
C SER A 93 6.40 -6.63 -10.08
N ALA A 94 5.08 -6.71 -10.24
CA ALA A 94 4.19 -5.56 -10.21
C ALA A 94 3.15 -5.72 -9.10
N THR A 95 3.52 -6.45 -8.03
CA THR A 95 2.60 -6.73 -6.93
C THR A 95 2.63 -5.58 -5.95
N ILE A 96 1.45 -5.04 -5.66
CA ILE A 96 1.28 -3.98 -4.68
C ILE A 96 0.86 -4.60 -3.36
N TYR A 97 1.54 -4.24 -2.29
CA TYR A 97 1.30 -4.68 -0.92
C TYR A 97 0.78 -3.50 -0.10
N TYR A 98 -0.29 -3.75 0.64
CA TYR A 98 -0.96 -2.75 1.48
C TYR A 98 -0.96 -3.20 2.93
N GLY A 99 -0.83 -2.24 3.84
CA GLY A 99 -0.85 -2.50 5.26
C GLY A 99 -0.55 -1.26 6.07
N VAL A 100 -0.11 -1.46 7.30
CA VAL A 100 0.25 -0.39 8.23
C VAL A 100 1.58 -0.72 8.89
N TYR A 101 2.42 0.28 9.04
CA TYR A 101 3.57 0.22 9.91
C TYR A 101 3.26 0.93 11.23
N PHE A 102 3.59 0.26 12.34
CA PHE A 102 3.81 0.96 13.60
C PHE A 102 5.26 1.43 13.66
N VAL A 103 5.45 2.74 13.81
CA VAL A 103 6.74 3.42 13.88
C VAL A 103 6.86 4.08 15.25
N PRO A 104 7.68 3.52 16.17
CA PRO A 104 7.92 4.11 17.48
C PRO A 104 8.38 5.56 17.36
N ASP A 105 7.86 6.41 18.26
CA ASP A 105 8.20 7.84 18.36
C ASP A 105 7.98 8.65 17.07
N ASP A 106 7.17 8.15 16.12
CA ASP A 106 6.95 8.77 14.80
C ASP A 106 8.27 8.99 14.01
N ASN A 107 9.34 8.26 14.35
CA ASN A 107 10.65 8.44 13.73
C ASN A 107 10.79 7.61 12.44
N VAL A 108 10.09 8.02 11.38
CA VAL A 108 10.11 7.35 10.07
C VAL A 108 11.52 7.26 9.51
N GLU A 109 12.26 8.36 9.47
CA GLU A 109 13.60 8.37 8.87
C GLU A 109 14.56 7.43 9.61
N GLY A 110 14.57 7.45 10.95
CA GLY A 110 15.42 6.56 11.75
C GLY A 110 15.01 5.09 11.69
N SER A 111 13.70 4.82 11.53
CA SER A 111 13.16 3.45 11.49
C SER A 111 13.39 2.78 10.14
N PHE A 112 13.38 3.56 9.06
CA PHE A 112 13.64 3.10 7.69
C PHE A 112 15.07 3.43 7.20
N ARG A 113 16.03 3.60 8.12
CA ARG A 113 17.47 3.80 7.84
C ARG A 113 17.75 4.95 6.86
N GLY A 114 16.91 5.98 6.85
CA GLY A 114 17.00 7.14 5.98
C GLY A 114 16.61 6.89 4.52
N LEU A 115 16.12 5.70 4.16
CA LEU A 115 15.69 5.36 2.79
C LEU A 115 14.49 6.20 2.35
N LEU A 116 13.48 6.28 3.21
CA LEU A 116 12.28 7.08 2.97
C LEU A 116 12.58 8.57 3.10
N LYS A 117 12.16 9.35 2.10
CA LYS A 117 12.23 10.81 2.12
C LYS A 117 10.84 11.39 2.25
N LYS A 118 10.70 12.41 3.10
CA LYS A 118 9.46 13.17 3.22
C LYS A 118 9.16 13.84 1.88
N LYS A 119 7.96 13.63 1.35
CA LYS A 119 7.58 14.13 0.02
C LYS A 119 6.69 15.37 0.13
N ASP A 120 5.56 15.25 0.80
CA ASP A 120 4.60 16.33 1.03
C ASP A 120 3.77 16.02 2.28
N GLY A 121 3.38 17.05 3.05
CA GLY A 121 2.57 16.91 4.26
C GLY A 121 3.07 15.80 5.18
N ASP A 122 2.20 14.82 5.45
CA ASP A 122 2.51 13.64 6.25
C ASP A 122 2.73 12.38 5.41
N THR A 123 3.46 12.53 4.29
CA THR A 123 3.79 11.43 3.39
C THR A 123 5.30 11.27 3.17
N TRP A 124 5.72 10.01 3.03
CA TRP A 124 7.08 9.61 2.70
C TRP A 124 7.09 8.71 1.47
N LEU A 125 8.14 8.85 0.68
CA LEU A 125 8.32 8.06 -0.53
C LEU A 125 9.77 7.61 -0.66
N TYR A 126 9.94 6.37 -1.10
CA TYR A 126 11.17 5.83 -1.64
C TYR A 126 10.87 5.25 -3.02
N GLN A 127 11.75 5.53 -3.98
CA GLN A 127 11.76 4.96 -5.32
C GLN A 127 13.12 4.32 -5.52
N GLU A 128 13.16 3.04 -5.84
CA GLU A 128 14.41 2.37 -6.14
C GLU A 128 14.96 2.80 -7.50
N ASN A 129 16.28 2.94 -7.60
CA ASN A 129 16.92 3.31 -8.86
C ASN A 129 16.84 2.16 -9.86
N ASN A 130 16.46 2.46 -11.11
CA ASN A 130 16.32 1.48 -12.19
C ASN A 130 15.32 0.34 -11.91
N SER A 131 14.33 0.61 -11.07
CA SER A 131 13.32 -0.35 -10.63
C SER A 131 11.99 0.37 -10.46
N ASP A 132 10.88 -0.35 -10.67
CA ASP A 132 9.53 0.13 -10.37
C ASP A 132 9.16 -0.05 -8.89
N ASN A 133 10.09 -0.55 -8.08
CA ASN A 133 9.90 -0.71 -6.65
C ASN A 133 9.74 0.64 -5.96
N THR A 134 8.67 0.72 -5.18
CA THR A 134 8.32 1.92 -4.42
C THR A 134 7.86 1.55 -3.03
N MET A 135 8.12 2.46 -2.10
CA MET A 135 7.57 2.41 -0.75
C MET A 135 6.94 3.76 -0.46
N TYR A 136 5.63 3.79 -0.33
CA TYR A 136 4.87 4.98 0.04
C TYR A 136 4.34 4.80 1.45
N LEU A 137 4.58 5.79 2.32
CA LEU A 137 3.94 5.89 3.63
C LEU A 137 3.10 7.15 3.75
N GLU A 138 2.00 7.04 4.49
CA GLU A 138 1.14 8.15 4.88
C GLU A 138 0.81 8.04 6.36
N LYS A 139 1.00 9.12 7.13
CA LYS A 139 0.61 9.11 8.54
C LYS A 139 -0.90 9.03 8.66
N ILE A 140 -1.38 8.07 9.44
CA ILE A 140 -2.82 7.86 9.68
C ILE A 140 -3.16 8.00 11.17
N GLY A 141 -2.18 7.90 12.07
CA GLY A 141 -2.38 8.10 13.50
C GLY A 141 -1.06 8.33 14.21
N GLN A 142 -1.10 8.47 15.54
CA GLN A 142 0.12 8.48 16.35
C GLN A 142 0.85 7.15 16.18
N SER A 143 2.09 7.19 15.70
CA SER A 143 2.92 6.01 15.42
C SER A 143 2.39 5.06 14.34
N PHE A 144 1.27 5.36 13.66
CA PHE A 144 0.71 4.49 12.63
C PHE A 144 0.76 5.13 11.25
N TYR A 145 1.30 4.37 10.29
CA TYR A 145 1.54 4.80 8.92
C TYR A 145 0.96 3.78 7.95
N TYR A 146 -0.05 4.17 7.17
CA TYR A 146 -0.49 3.37 6.04
C TYR A 146 0.67 3.23 5.05
N TYR A 147 0.86 2.04 4.50
CA TYR A 147 1.81 1.83 3.42
C TYR A 147 1.19 1.25 2.16
N LYS A 148 1.80 1.63 1.04
CA LYS A 148 1.61 1.02 -0.28
C LYS A 148 2.98 0.78 -0.89
N ASN A 149 3.37 -0.48 -0.98
CA ASN A 149 4.67 -0.87 -1.54
C ASN A 149 4.47 -1.65 -2.83
N THR A 150 5.28 -1.35 -3.84
CA THR A 150 5.34 -2.13 -5.09
C THR A 150 6.68 -2.85 -5.14
N TYR A 151 6.65 -4.14 -5.45
CA TYR A 151 7.83 -5.00 -5.68
C TYR A 151 7.60 -5.97 -6.85
#